data_AF-A0A4Q7CPR8-F1
#
_entry.id   AF-A0A4Q7CPR8-F1
#
_cell.length_a   1.000
_cell.length_b   1.000
_cell.length_c   1.000
_cell.angle_alpha   90.00
_cell.angle_beta   90.00
_cell.angle_gamma   90.00
#
_symmetry.space_group_name_H-M   'P 1'
#
loop_
_entity.id
_entity.type
_entity.pdbx_description
1 polymer ?
#
loop_
_entity_poly.entity_id
_entity_poly.type
_entity_poly.pdbx_seq_one_letter_code
_entity_poly.pdbx_strand_id
1 'polypeptide(L)'
;GLLMGINNLLKMKGLLGPKALIEMYPQIADISNIINVIASTAFICLPALSGWSSMRVFGGSPILGIVLGLILMHPQLVSQYDLAKGNIPTWNLFGLEIKQLNYQG
;
A
#
# COMPACT_ATOMS: atom_id res chain seq x y z
N GLY A 1 7.50 7.89 2.09
CA GLY A 1 6.87 9.19 1.81
C GLY A 1 7.64 9.96 0.76
N LEU A 2 8.83 10.45 1.11
CA LEU A 2 9.69 11.22 0.20
C LEU A 2 9.96 10.53 -1.16
N LEU A 3 10.31 9.25 -1.14
CA LEU A 3 10.59 8.48 -2.37
C LEU A 3 9.36 8.34 -3.28
N MET A 4 8.17 8.20 -2.72
CA MET A 4 6.91 8.23 -3.48
C MET A 4 6.64 9.61 -4.06
N GLY A 5 6.89 10.67 -3.29
CA GLY A 5 6.79 12.05 -3.76
C GLY A 5 7.71 12.33 -4.96
N ILE A 6 8.98 11.94 -4.86
CA ILE A 6 9.95 12.06 -5.97
C ILE A 6 9.47 11.25 -7.17
N ASN A 7 9.06 9.99 -6.98
CA ASN A 7 8.53 9.17 -8.06
C ASN A 7 7.29 9.82 -8.73
N ASN A 8 6.40 10.46 -7.96
CA ASN A 8 5.23 11.14 -8.52
C ASN A 8 5.64 12.37 -9.34
N LEU A 9 6.62 13.15 -8.89
CA LEU A 9 7.17 14.27 -9.66
C LEU A 9 7.77 13.80 -11.00
N LEU A 10 8.47 12.66 -11.02
CA LEU A 10 9.05 12.08 -12.23
C LEU A 10 7.99 11.54 -13.21
N LYS A 11 6.82 11.12 -12.69
CA LYS A 11 5.69 10.58 -13.46
C LYS A 11 4.67 11.64 -13.88
N MET A 12 4.75 12.85 -13.33
CA MET A 12 3.77 13.90 -13.58
C MET A 12 3.94 14.51 -14.97
N LYS A 13 2.85 14.50 -15.76
CA LYS A 13 2.78 15.18 -17.06
C LYS A 13 2.59 16.68 -16.82
N GLY A 14 3.25 17.51 -17.61
CA GLY A 14 3.13 18.97 -17.55
C GLY A 14 4.12 19.67 -16.60
N LEU A 15 4.84 18.94 -15.73
CA LEU A 15 5.82 19.56 -14.82
C LEU A 15 7.15 19.89 -15.52
N LEU A 16 7.67 18.96 -16.33
CA LEU A 16 8.94 19.09 -17.05
C LEU A 16 8.77 19.04 -18.58
N GLY A 17 7.52 19.03 -19.05
CA GLY A 17 7.16 18.91 -20.46
C GLY A 17 5.80 18.24 -20.67
N PRO A 18 5.34 18.09 -21.93
CA PRO A 18 4.05 17.49 -22.25
C PRO A 18 3.97 15.98 -21.94
N LYS A 19 5.11 15.30 -21.82
CA LYS A 19 5.24 13.89 -21.43
C LYS A 19 5.90 13.77 -20.07
N ALA A 20 5.68 12.66 -19.36
CA ALA A 20 6.35 12.43 -18.08
C ALA A 20 7.87 12.27 -18.27
N LEU A 21 8.68 12.58 -17.25
CA LEU A 21 10.14 12.48 -17.36
C LEU A 21 10.59 11.06 -17.69
N ILE A 22 9.91 10.08 -17.09
CA ILE A 22 10.14 8.66 -17.35
C ILE A 22 9.75 8.22 -18.78
N GLU A 23 8.85 8.95 -19.44
CA GLU A 23 8.47 8.71 -20.85
C GLU A 23 9.47 9.38 -21.81
N MET A 24 10.09 10.49 -21.38
CA MET A 24 11.11 11.21 -22.16
C MET A 24 12.49 10.55 -22.05
N TYR A 25 12.79 9.93 -20.90
CA TYR A 25 14.06 9.26 -20.61
C TYR A 25 13.80 7.81 -20.17
N PRO A 26 13.61 6.87 -21.11
CA PRO A 26 13.30 5.47 -20.78
C PRO A 26 14.42 4.78 -19.97
N GLN A 27 15.65 5.29 -20.05
CA GLN A 27 16.81 4.79 -19.28
C GLN A 27 16.65 4.94 -17.76
N ILE A 28 15.85 5.91 -17.29
CA ILE A 28 15.58 6.13 -15.86
C ILE A 28 14.23 5.54 -15.41
N ALA A 29 13.44 4.99 -16.34
CA ALA A 29 12.11 4.47 -16.06
C ALA A 29 12.18 3.24 -15.12
N ASP A 30 13.11 2.32 -15.37
CA ASP A 30 13.29 1.13 -14.54
C ASP A 30 13.81 1.47 -13.14
N ILE A 31 14.72 2.44 -13.03
CA ILE A 31 15.21 2.96 -11.74
C ILE A 31 14.05 3.59 -10.96
N SER A 32 13.22 4.40 -11.61
CA SER A 32 12.02 4.97 -11.00
C SER A 32 11.03 3.89 -10.55
N ASN A 33 10.92 2.79 -11.31
CA ASN A 33 10.08 1.65 -10.95
C ASN A 33 10.62 0.94 -9.68
N ILE A 34 11.91 0.62 -9.63
CA ILE A 34 12.54 0.01 -8.45
C ILE A 34 12.34 0.87 -7.21
N ILE A 35 12.54 2.19 -7.32
CA ILE A 35 12.31 3.13 -6.21
C ILE A 35 10.84 3.09 -5.77
N ASN A 36 9.91 3.03 -6.71
CA ASN A 36 8.49 2.93 -6.40
C ASN A 36 8.14 1.61 -5.69
N VAL A 37 8.68 0.47 -6.14
CA VAL A 37 8.45 -0.84 -5.50
C VAL A 37 8.96 -0.84 -4.06
N ILE A 38 10.18 -0.36 -3.82
CA ILE A 38 10.75 -0.27 -2.47
C ILE A 38 9.91 0.66 -1.59
N ALA A 39 9.57 1.84 -2.11
CA ALA A 39 8.82 2.85 -1.37
C ALA A 39 7.41 2.37 -1.04
N SER A 40 6.69 1.76 -1.99
CA SER A 40 5.33 1.25 -1.81
C SER A 40 5.28 0.06 -0.87
N THR A 41 6.25 -0.85 -0.93
CA THR A 41 6.34 -2.02 -0.03
C THR A 41 6.37 -1.60 1.44
N ALA A 42 7.12 -0.54 1.78
CA ALA A 42 7.17 -0.04 3.15
C ALA A 42 5.80 0.45 3.65
N PHE A 43 4.98 1.04 2.79
CA PHE A 43 3.60 1.47 3.12
C PHE A 43 2.63 0.30 3.20
N ILE A 44 2.72 -0.61 2.24
CA ILE A 44 1.96 -1.85 2.19
C ILE A 44 2.12 -2.63 3.50
N CYS A 45 3.36 -2.75 4.00
CA CYS A 45 3.70 -3.48 5.22
C CYS A 45 3.46 -2.73 6.54
N LEU A 46 2.92 -1.51 6.52
CA LEU A 46 2.65 -0.75 7.76
C LEU A 46 1.80 -1.50 8.78
N PRO A 47 0.74 -2.26 8.42
CA PRO A 47 -0.03 -3.04 9.39
C PRO A 47 0.80 -4.06 10.14
N ALA A 48 1.67 -4.81 9.42
CA ALA A 48 2.56 -5.79 10.02
C ALA A 48 3.59 -5.14 10.94
N LEU A 49 4.16 -4.01 10.54
CA LEU A 49 5.11 -3.25 11.36
C LEU A 49 4.45 -2.65 12.60
N SER A 50 3.22 -2.14 12.46
CA SER A 50 2.42 -1.59 13.56
C SER A 50 2.06 -2.69 14.57
N GLY A 51 1.53 -3.83 14.10
CA GLY A 51 1.20 -4.96 14.96
C GLY A 51 2.42 -5.51 15.71
N TRP A 52 3.56 -5.65 15.03
CA TRP A 52 4.82 -6.00 15.67
C TRP A 52 5.23 -5.00 16.77
N SER A 53 5.20 -3.70 16.44
CA SER A 53 5.57 -2.63 17.38
C SER A 53 4.68 -2.63 18.62
N SER A 54 3.36 -2.71 18.43
CA SER A 54 2.39 -2.77 19.53
C SER A 54 2.62 -3.98 20.43
N MET A 55 2.86 -5.17 19.88
CA MET A 55 3.12 -6.36 20.69
C MET A 55 4.40 -6.23 21.52
N ARG A 56 5.46 -5.58 21.00
CA ARG A 56 6.67 -5.31 21.80
C ARG A 56 6.41 -4.34 22.95
N VAL A 57 5.54 -3.34 22.76
CA VAL A 57 5.22 -2.34 23.78
C VAL A 57 4.30 -2.92 24.86
N PHE A 58 3.27 -3.67 24.46
CA PHE A 58 2.27 -4.21 25.39
C PHE A 58 2.64 -5.59 25.97
N GLY A 59 3.83 -6.12 25.68
CA GLY A 59 4.31 -7.40 26.22
C GLY A 59 3.69 -8.66 25.59
N GLY A 60 3.13 -8.54 24.39
CA GLY A 60 2.58 -9.66 23.62
C GLY A 60 3.61 -10.35 22.71
N SER A 61 3.19 -11.40 22.00
CA SER A 61 4.05 -12.11 21.04
C SER A 61 4.28 -11.25 19.78
N PRO A 62 5.53 -10.85 19.46
CA PRO A 62 5.80 -10.04 18.27
C PRO A 62 5.45 -10.76 16.97
N ILE A 63 5.60 -12.09 16.95
CA ILE A 63 5.24 -12.94 15.81
C ILE A 63 3.73 -12.88 15.57
N LEU A 64 2.93 -12.94 16.64
CA LEU A 64 1.48 -12.81 16.54
C LEU A 64 1.08 -11.43 16.00
N GLY A 65 1.75 -10.37 16.44
CA GLY A 65 1.56 -9.02 15.90
C GLY A 65 1.83 -8.92 14.40
N ILE A 66 2.90 -9.56 13.93
CA ILE A 66 3.21 -9.64 12.49
C ILE A 66 2.10 -10.39 11.75
N VAL A 67 1.71 -11.58 12.23
CA VAL A 67 0.65 -12.39 11.58
C VAL A 67 -0.66 -11.62 11.49
N LEU A 68 -1.09 -10.96 12.57
CA LEU A 68 -2.30 -10.14 12.57
C LEU A 68 -2.22 -8.99 11.56
N GLY A 69 -1.08 -8.31 11.47
CA GLY A 69 -0.89 -7.27 10.47
C GLY A 69 -0.87 -7.81 9.03
N LEU A 70 -0.31 -8.99 8.79
CA LEU A 70 -0.34 -9.63 7.48
C LEU A 70 -1.77 -10.04 7.07
N ILE A 71 -2.62 -10.45 8.00
CA ILE A 71 -4.05 -10.72 7.72
C ILE A 71 -4.75 -9.47 7.19
N LEU A 72 -4.44 -8.29 7.75
CA LEU A 72 -5.00 -7.00 7.28
C LEU A 72 -4.51 -6.58 5.88
N MET A 73 -3.50 -7.27 5.36
CA MET A 73 -2.92 -7.05 4.03
C MET A 73 -3.22 -8.21 3.07
N HIS A 74 -4.08 -9.15 3.46
CA HIS A 74 -4.35 -10.34 2.68
C HIS A 74 -4.91 -9.97 1.29
N PRO A 75 -4.44 -10.60 0.19
CA PRO A 75 -4.80 -10.20 -1.18
C PRO A 75 -6.29 -10.37 -1.52
N GLN A 76 -7.03 -11.16 -0.73
CA GLN A 76 -8.49 -11.27 -0.84
C GLN A 76 -9.22 -9.99 -0.38
N LEU A 77 -8.60 -9.20 0.49
CA LEU A 77 -9.16 -7.95 0.97
C LEU A 77 -8.92 -6.86 -0.09
N VAL A 78 -9.99 -6.15 -0.47
CA VAL A 78 -9.96 -5.15 -1.53
C VAL A 78 -9.22 -3.90 -1.05
N SER A 79 -8.34 -3.36 -1.89
CA SER A 79 -7.63 -2.12 -1.58
C SER A 79 -8.56 -0.91 -1.64
N GLN A 80 -8.31 0.06 -0.76
CA GLN A 80 -9.03 1.33 -0.78
C GLN A 80 -8.81 2.09 -2.10
N TYR A 81 -7.67 1.88 -2.78
CA TYR A 81 -7.42 2.47 -4.10
C TYR A 81 -8.29 1.87 -5.21
N ASP A 82 -8.73 0.62 -5.05
CA ASP A 82 -9.61 -0.05 -6.01
C ASP A 82 -11.10 0.24 -5.75
N LEU A 83 -11.43 1.05 -4.73
CA LEU A 83 -12.80 1.48 -4.43
C LEU A 83 -13.47 2.19 -5.62
N ALA A 84 -12.69 2.86 -6.45
CA ALA A 84 -13.19 3.55 -7.64
C ALA A 84 -13.66 2.59 -8.76
N LYS A 85 -13.38 1.27 -8.65
CA LYS A 85 -13.62 0.30 -9.72
C LYS A 85 -14.88 -0.57 -9.54
N GLY A 86 -15.62 -0.47 -8.45
CA GLY A 86 -16.88 -1.22 -8.30
C GLY A 86 -17.33 -1.54 -6.89
N ASN A 87 -18.11 -2.62 -6.75
CA ASN A 87 -18.78 -3.00 -5.50
C ASN A 87 -17.82 -3.68 -4.52
N ILE A 88 -17.87 -3.30 -3.24
CA ILE A 88 -17.01 -3.86 -2.19
C ILE A 88 -17.63 -5.17 -1.70
N PRO A 89 -16.92 -6.31 -1.75
CA PRO A 89 -17.42 -7.55 -1.20
C PRO A 89 -17.61 -7.42 0.32
N THR A 90 -18.71 -7.95 0.83
CA THR A 90 -19.06 -7.93 2.25
C THR A 90 -19.20 -9.35 2.78
N TRP A 91 -18.88 -9.53 4.06
CA TRP A 91 -19.32 -10.69 4.84
C TRP A 91 -20.58 -10.32 5.60
N ASN A 92 -21.53 -11.25 5.68
CA ASN A 92 -22.68 -11.12 6.57
C ASN A 92 -22.47 -12.05 7.77
N LEU A 93 -22.28 -11.46 8.94
CA LEU A 93 -22.05 -12.16 10.20
C LEU A 93 -23.18 -11.80 11.15
N PHE A 94 -24.11 -12.73 11.37
CA PHE A 94 -25.26 -12.53 12.26
C PHE A 94 -26.10 -11.28 11.94
N GLY A 95 -26.21 -10.91 10.65
CA GLY A 95 -26.92 -9.70 10.21
C GLY A 95 -26.04 -8.44 10.17
N LEU A 96 -24.77 -8.52 10.57
CA LEU A 96 -23.79 -7.44 10.44
C LEU A 96 -23.04 -7.57 9.11
N GLU A 97 -23.08 -6.52 8.30
CA GLU A 97 -22.28 -6.43 7.08
C GLU A 97 -20.87 -5.89 7.39
N ILE A 98 -19.85 -6.71 7.14
CA ILE A 98 -18.45 -6.33 7.29
C ILE A 98 -17.81 -6.23 5.91
N LYS A 99 -17.29 -5.05 5.58
CA LYS A 99 -16.61 -4.80 4.30
C LYS A 99 -15.23 -5.47 4.29
N GLN A 100 -14.93 -6.19 3.21
CA GLN A 100 -13.64 -6.85 3.00
C GLN A 100 -12.60 -5.86 2.44
N LEU A 101 -12.22 -4.88 3.26
CA LEU A 101 -11.22 -3.89 2.89
C LEU A 101 -9.88 -4.20 3.54
N ASN A 102 -8.80 -4.02 2.80
CA ASN A 102 -7.46 -4.07 3.36
C ASN A 102 -7.07 -2.72 3.99
N TYR A 103 -5.97 -2.71 4.74
CA TYR A 103 -5.47 -1.49 5.37
C TYR A 103 -4.64 -0.62 4.41
N GLN A 104 -4.40 -1.06 3.18
CA GLN A 104 -3.63 -0.30 2.20
C GLN A 104 -4.52 0.81 1.63
N GLY A 105 -4.33 2.00 2.20
CA GLY A 105 -4.86 3.26 1.70
C GLY A 105 -3.79 4.16 1.13
#